data_AF-A0A0N0VE35-F1
#
_entry.id   AF-A0A0N0VE35-F1
#
_cell.length_a   1.000
_cell.length_b   1.000
_cell.length_c   1.000
_cell.angle_alpha   90.00
_cell.angle_beta   90.00
_cell.angle_gamma   90.00
#
_symmetry.space_group_name_H-M   'P 1'
#
loop_
_entity.id
_entity.type
_entity.pdbx_description
1 polymer ?
#
loop_
_entity_poly.entity_id
_entity_poly.type
_entity_poly.pdbx_seq_one_letter_code
_entity_poly.pdbx_strand_id
1 'polypeptide(L)'
;MEFRLLPETDSFYEVLLRPTFAVSFSVMATFMIVANYIMEKSIVEQSSAPAVLVKRELAFNVLSFTLFVAGITYANSTQVTRAIALGQSPRMKLLRLRSLPWPLRDMCGAEGDRAIVPFLLYSLIFPGAVVLIALHAASLVVNGFEYALYWQMPLKRYLAWTMLWRLVITTCVFTTNYLAAHNPTQSVLVPSAESDDTQQPQSRKED
;
A
#
# COMPACT_ATOMS: atom_id res chain seq x y z
N MET A 1 17.16 -20.94 -12.13
CA MET A 1 17.79 -19.72 -11.57
C MET A 1 17.83 -19.96 -10.08
N GLU A 2 19.01 -20.11 -9.47
CA GLU A 2 19.12 -20.41 -8.04
C GLU A 2 18.60 -19.24 -7.21
N PHE A 3 17.69 -19.52 -6.27
CA PHE A 3 17.26 -18.55 -5.28
C PHE A 3 18.44 -18.22 -4.36
N ARG A 4 18.77 -16.93 -4.23
CA ARG A 4 19.77 -16.44 -3.27
C ARG A 4 19.07 -15.63 -2.19
N LEU A 5 18.27 -16.29 -1.37
CA LEU A 5 17.56 -15.60 -0.29
C LEU A 5 18.55 -15.03 0.72
N LEU A 6 18.45 -13.74 0.98
CA LEU A 6 19.16 -13.09 2.08
C LEU A 6 18.59 -13.53 3.44
N PRO A 7 19.37 -13.46 4.53
CA PRO A 7 18.86 -13.72 5.87
C PRO A 7 17.67 -12.82 6.21
N GLU A 8 16.70 -13.36 6.96
CA GLU A 8 15.50 -12.62 7.36
C GLU A 8 15.85 -11.43 8.27
N THR A 9 15.15 -10.31 8.06
CA THR A 9 15.26 -9.12 8.93
C THR A 9 14.07 -9.01 9.89
N ASP A 10 14.31 -8.43 11.06
CA ASP A 10 13.31 -8.05 12.05
C ASP A 10 13.06 -6.54 12.15
N SER A 11 13.71 -5.75 11.30
CA SER A 11 13.62 -4.30 11.29
C SER A 11 12.68 -3.79 10.19
N PHE A 12 11.50 -3.29 10.58
CA PHE A 12 10.59 -2.59 9.66
C PHE A 12 11.27 -1.37 9.02
N TYR A 13 12.09 -0.65 9.79
CA TYR A 13 12.77 0.55 9.33
C TYR A 13 13.75 0.23 8.18
N GLU A 14 14.54 -0.83 8.30
CA GLU A 14 15.43 -1.26 7.23
C GLU A 14 14.67 -1.65 5.96
N VAL A 15 13.49 -2.27 6.10
CA VAL A 15 12.65 -2.67 4.97
C VAL A 15 12.07 -1.43 4.29
N LEU A 16 11.52 -0.48 5.07
CA LEU A 16 10.85 0.71 4.53
C LEU A 16 11.84 1.77 4.01
N LEU A 17 13.08 1.82 4.49
CA LEU A 17 14.09 2.73 3.96
C LEU A 17 14.81 2.23 2.71
N ARG A 18 14.54 1.00 2.26
CA ARG A 18 15.17 0.49 1.05
C ARG A 18 14.79 1.32 -0.18
N PRO A 19 15.73 1.54 -1.12
CA PRO A 19 15.43 2.22 -2.37
C PRO A 19 14.25 1.59 -3.14
N THR A 20 14.09 0.26 -3.06
CA THR A 20 12.97 -0.46 -3.70
C THR A 20 11.59 -0.06 -3.16
N PHE A 21 11.52 0.43 -1.92
CA PHE A 21 10.32 1.07 -1.38
C PHE A 21 10.31 2.56 -1.67
N ALA A 22 11.33 3.27 -1.20
CA ALA A 22 11.34 4.73 -1.12
C ALA A 22 11.24 5.38 -2.51
N VAL A 23 11.95 4.85 -3.52
CA VAL A 23 11.93 5.40 -4.88
C VAL A 23 10.57 5.16 -5.54
N SER A 24 10.09 3.91 -5.53
CA SER A 24 8.80 3.56 -6.15
C SER A 24 7.63 4.29 -5.49
N PHE A 25 7.62 4.37 -4.16
CA PHE A 25 6.65 5.16 -3.41
C PHE A 25 6.71 6.64 -3.79
N SER A 26 7.91 7.24 -3.79
CA SER A 26 8.08 8.67 -4.06
C SER A 26 7.65 9.05 -5.48
N VAL A 27 8.02 8.25 -6.48
CA VAL A 27 7.63 8.48 -7.88
C VAL A 27 6.12 8.38 -8.04
N MET A 28 5.51 7.31 -7.53
CA MET A 28 4.06 7.11 -7.61
C MET A 28 3.29 8.21 -6.86
N ALA A 29 3.68 8.50 -5.62
CA ALA A 29 3.03 9.53 -4.80
C ALA A 29 3.16 10.91 -5.44
N THR A 30 4.33 11.27 -5.98
CA THR A 30 4.54 12.55 -6.66
C THR A 30 3.67 12.66 -7.90
N PHE A 31 3.68 11.66 -8.77
CA PHE A 31 2.87 11.67 -9.99
C PHE A 31 1.38 11.79 -9.65
N MET A 32 0.89 11.00 -8.70
CA MET A 32 -0.50 11.07 -8.27
C MET A 32 -0.84 12.42 -7.66
N ILE A 33 -0.04 12.97 -6.75
CA ILE A 33 -0.32 14.26 -6.11
C ILE A 33 -0.34 15.38 -7.14
N VAL A 34 0.64 15.45 -8.04
CA VAL A 34 0.74 16.50 -9.05
C VAL A 34 -0.42 16.41 -10.05
N ALA A 35 -0.68 15.22 -10.60
CA ALA A 35 -1.78 15.02 -11.55
C ALA A 35 -3.13 15.37 -10.92
N ASN A 36 -3.39 14.89 -9.72
CA ASN A 36 -4.61 15.19 -9.00
C ASN A 36 -4.73 16.67 -8.64
N TYR A 37 -3.64 17.32 -8.24
CA TYR A 37 -3.64 18.76 -7.94
C TYR A 37 -4.05 19.58 -9.18
N ILE A 38 -3.44 19.30 -10.33
CA ILE A 38 -3.70 20.03 -11.57
C ILE A 38 -5.15 19.82 -12.02
N MET A 39 -5.63 18.56 -12.04
CA MET A 39 -7.02 18.25 -12.42
C MET A 39 -8.00 18.92 -11.47
N GLU A 40 -7.81 18.77 -10.17
CA GLU A 40 -8.74 19.30 -9.17
C GLU A 40 -8.78 20.83 -9.19
N LYS A 41 -7.62 21.48 -9.30
CA LYS A 41 -7.53 22.93 -9.44
C LYS A 41 -8.28 23.41 -10.69
N SER A 42 -8.04 22.78 -11.84
CA SER A 42 -8.70 23.13 -13.09
C SER A 42 -10.22 22.97 -13.01
N ILE A 43 -10.71 21.88 -12.41
CA ILE A 43 -12.14 21.63 -12.26
C ILE A 43 -12.81 22.72 -11.42
N VAL A 44 -12.19 23.09 -10.29
CA VAL A 44 -12.78 24.08 -9.39
C VAL A 44 -12.72 25.48 -9.99
N GLU A 45 -11.62 25.87 -10.64
CA GLU A 45 -11.49 27.19 -11.28
C GLU A 45 -12.42 27.36 -12.49
N GLN A 46 -12.73 26.28 -13.21
CA GLN A 46 -13.71 26.29 -14.30
C GLN A 46 -15.15 26.20 -13.79
N SER A 47 -15.35 25.76 -12.55
CA SER A 47 -16.67 25.72 -11.93
C SER A 47 -17.03 27.09 -11.35
N SER A 48 -18.26 27.54 -11.55
CA SER A 48 -18.82 28.69 -10.83
C SER A 48 -19.15 28.36 -9.36
N ALA A 49 -18.89 27.12 -8.94
CA ALA A 49 -19.27 26.59 -7.64
C ALA A 49 -18.15 26.77 -6.61
N PRO A 50 -18.48 26.93 -5.32
CA PRO A 50 -17.48 27.01 -4.28
C PRO A 50 -16.73 25.68 -4.11
N ALA A 51 -15.49 25.76 -3.62
CA ALA A 51 -14.71 24.56 -3.27
C ALA A 51 -15.24 23.92 -1.99
N VAL A 52 -15.75 22.70 -2.09
CA VAL A 52 -16.38 21.96 -0.99
C VAL A 52 -15.64 20.65 -0.75
N LEU A 53 -15.00 20.53 0.40
CA LEU A 53 -14.24 19.33 0.78
C LEU A 53 -15.15 18.19 1.22
N VAL A 54 -16.04 18.46 2.18
CA VAL A 54 -17.02 17.50 2.65
C VAL A 54 -18.32 17.75 1.91
N LYS A 55 -18.69 16.81 1.04
CA LYS A 55 -19.93 16.78 0.25
C LYS A 55 -20.49 15.36 0.22
N ARG A 56 -21.73 15.19 -0.25
CA ARG A 56 -22.39 13.87 -0.36
C ARG A 56 -21.54 12.83 -1.11
N GLU A 57 -20.78 13.27 -2.11
CA GLU A 57 -19.92 12.42 -2.94
C GLU A 57 -18.54 12.12 -2.32
N LEU A 58 -18.20 12.67 -1.14
CA LEU A 58 -16.90 12.48 -0.52
C LEU A 58 -16.60 10.99 -0.28
N ALA A 59 -17.60 10.24 0.19
CA ALA A 59 -17.48 8.79 0.39
C ALA A 59 -17.08 8.08 -0.90
N PHE A 60 -17.78 8.35 -2.00
CA PHE A 60 -17.46 7.76 -3.30
C PHE A 60 -16.05 8.14 -3.75
N ASN A 61 -15.66 9.41 -3.62
CA ASN A 61 -14.33 9.89 -4.01
C ASN A 61 -13.20 9.21 -3.21
N VAL A 62 -13.31 9.16 -1.88
CA VAL A 62 -12.29 8.54 -1.04
C VAL A 62 -12.21 7.03 -1.28
N LEU A 63 -13.35 6.33 -1.35
CA LEU A 63 -13.36 4.87 -1.51
C LEU A 63 -12.90 4.44 -2.91
N SER A 64 -13.33 5.14 -3.97
CA SER A 64 -12.86 4.86 -5.33
C SER A 64 -11.36 5.13 -5.49
N PHE A 65 -10.85 6.23 -4.93
CA PHE A 65 -9.42 6.52 -4.89
C PHE A 65 -8.65 5.42 -4.13
N THR A 66 -9.16 5.00 -2.96
CA THR A 66 -8.56 3.95 -2.15
C THR A 66 -8.47 2.63 -2.92
N LEU A 67 -9.55 2.23 -3.59
CA LEU A 67 -9.59 1.02 -4.42
C LEU A 67 -8.61 1.10 -5.58
N PHE A 68 -8.55 2.24 -6.26
CA PHE A 68 -7.64 2.45 -7.37
C PHE A 68 -6.17 2.29 -6.93
N VAL A 69 -5.79 2.96 -5.84
CA VAL A 69 -4.43 2.88 -5.31
C VAL A 69 -4.12 1.46 -4.82
N ALA A 70 -5.06 0.80 -4.13
CA ALA A 70 -4.89 -0.57 -3.67
C ALA A 70 -4.71 -1.55 -4.84
N GLY A 71 -5.53 -1.45 -5.89
CA GLY A 71 -5.43 -2.28 -7.08
C GLY A 71 -4.08 -2.13 -7.78
N ILE A 72 -3.63 -0.90 -8.02
CA ILE A 72 -2.35 -0.63 -8.68
C ILE A 72 -1.17 -1.13 -7.83
N THR A 73 -1.21 -0.86 -6.53
CA THR A 73 -0.12 -1.25 -5.62
C THR A 73 -0.03 -2.78 -5.51
N TYR A 74 -1.17 -3.46 -5.44
CA TYR A 74 -1.22 -4.92 -5.42
C TYR A 74 -0.68 -5.52 -6.73
N ALA A 75 -1.10 -5.01 -7.88
CA ALA A 75 -0.66 -5.49 -9.19
C ALA A 75 0.87 -5.40 -9.37
N ASN A 76 1.49 -4.37 -8.80
CA ASN A 76 2.95 -4.18 -8.85
C ASN A 76 3.71 -4.92 -7.73
N SER A 77 3.02 -5.60 -6.81
CA SER A 77 3.66 -6.29 -5.68
C SER A 77 4.55 -7.47 -6.08
N THR A 78 4.33 -8.04 -7.28
CA THR A 78 5.15 -9.12 -7.85
C THR A 78 6.59 -8.69 -8.10
N GLN A 79 6.84 -7.40 -8.34
CA GLN A 79 8.19 -6.87 -8.50
C GLN A 79 8.96 -6.92 -7.18
N VAL A 80 8.27 -6.68 -6.05
CA VAL A 80 8.86 -6.74 -4.71
C VAL A 80 9.22 -8.18 -4.34
N THR A 81 8.30 -9.12 -4.54
CA THR A 81 8.57 -10.55 -4.26
C THR A 81 9.66 -11.11 -5.16
N ARG A 82 9.71 -10.69 -6.43
CA ARG A 82 10.81 -11.05 -7.34
C ARG A 82 12.15 -10.49 -6.89
N ALA A 83 12.21 -9.24 -6.42
CA ALA A 83 13.44 -8.65 -5.89
C ALA A 83 13.95 -9.42 -4.65
N ILE A 84 13.04 -9.89 -3.79
CA ILE A 84 13.39 -10.75 -2.64
C ILE A 84 13.91 -12.11 -3.12
N ALA A 85 13.22 -12.77 -4.06
CA ALA A 85 13.62 -14.05 -4.63
C ALA A 85 15.02 -14.01 -5.28
N LEU A 86 15.37 -12.89 -5.91
CA LEU A 86 16.68 -12.65 -6.52
C LEU A 86 17.77 -12.24 -5.51
N GLY A 87 17.46 -12.16 -4.21
CA GLY A 87 18.43 -11.79 -3.18
C GLY A 87 18.75 -10.30 -3.11
N GLN A 88 17.90 -9.44 -3.65
CA GLN A 88 18.09 -7.98 -3.60
C GLN A 88 17.49 -7.36 -2.32
N SER A 89 16.56 -8.08 -1.67
CA SER A 89 15.93 -7.67 -0.41
C SER A 89 15.73 -8.89 0.49
N PRO A 90 15.95 -8.79 1.81
CA PRO A 90 15.62 -9.85 2.75
C PRO A 90 14.10 -9.92 2.93
N ARG A 91 13.61 -11.13 3.18
CA ARG A 91 12.25 -11.34 3.70
C ARG A 91 12.18 -10.92 5.17
N MET A 92 10.98 -10.60 5.66
CA MET A 92 10.76 -10.27 7.07
C MET A 92 10.52 -11.52 7.91
N LYS A 93 10.94 -11.52 9.18
CA LYS A 93 10.55 -12.58 10.12
C LYS A 93 9.04 -12.57 10.33
N LEU A 94 8.39 -13.73 10.20
CA LEU A 94 6.94 -13.86 10.37
C LEU A 94 6.47 -13.39 11.76
N LEU A 95 7.24 -13.69 12.82
CA LEU A 95 6.96 -13.22 14.19
C LEU A 95 6.87 -11.69 14.28
N ARG A 96 7.66 -10.96 13.48
CA ARG A 96 7.64 -9.49 13.47
C ARG A 96 6.42 -8.97 12.73
N LEU A 97 6.05 -9.56 11.59
CA LEU A 97 4.79 -9.23 10.91
C LEU A 97 3.57 -9.47 11.82
N ARG A 98 3.61 -10.55 12.62
CA ARG A 98 2.58 -10.87 13.62
C ARG A 98 2.59 -9.97 14.86
N SER A 99 3.63 -9.17 15.07
CA SER A 99 3.71 -8.20 16.16
C SER A 99 3.06 -6.85 15.82
N LEU A 100 2.68 -6.64 14.55
CA LEU A 100 1.94 -5.45 14.15
C LEU A 100 0.57 -5.39 14.85
N PRO A 101 0.01 -4.19 15.08
CA PRO A 101 -1.33 -4.07 15.63
C PRO A 101 -2.36 -4.65 14.65
N TRP A 102 -3.48 -5.14 15.18
CA TRP A 102 -4.65 -5.35 14.35
C TRP A 102 -5.07 -4.00 13.76
N PRO A 103 -5.42 -3.92 12.47
CA PRO A 103 -5.60 -5.01 11.49
C PRO A 103 -4.38 -5.39 10.62
N LEU A 104 -3.27 -4.66 10.72
CA LEU A 104 -2.04 -4.92 9.95
C LEU A 104 -1.46 -6.32 10.20
N ARG A 105 -1.60 -6.82 11.44
CA ARG A 105 -1.18 -8.17 11.83
C ARG A 105 -1.68 -9.24 10.87
N ASP A 106 -2.98 -9.21 10.61
CA ASP A 106 -3.65 -10.27 9.86
C ASP A 106 -3.34 -10.10 8.36
N MET A 107 -3.18 -8.86 7.89
CA MET A 107 -2.84 -8.58 6.49
C MET A 107 -1.39 -8.91 6.13
N CYS A 108 -0.45 -8.62 7.02
CA CYS A 108 0.96 -8.79 6.76
C CYS A 108 1.48 -10.16 7.24
N GLY A 109 0.88 -10.74 8.29
CA GLY A 109 1.34 -11.96 8.96
C GLY A 109 0.50 -13.22 8.74
N ALA A 110 -0.51 -13.17 7.87
CA ALA A 110 -1.24 -14.37 7.44
C ALA A 110 -0.31 -15.34 6.69
N GLU A 111 -0.49 -16.63 6.90
CA GLU A 111 0.31 -17.64 6.21
C GLU A 111 -0.20 -17.88 4.78
N GLY A 112 0.72 -18.27 3.91
CA GLY A 112 0.45 -18.55 2.51
C GLY A 112 0.47 -17.32 1.61
N ASP A 113 -0.14 -17.48 0.44
CA ASP A 113 -0.17 -16.45 -0.59
C ASP A 113 -1.19 -15.37 -0.27
N ARG A 114 -0.79 -14.13 -0.56
CA ARG A 114 -1.64 -12.97 -0.36
C ARG A 114 -2.80 -13.03 -1.35
N ALA A 115 -4.01 -12.83 -0.84
CA ALA A 115 -5.21 -12.74 -1.66
C ALA A 115 -5.59 -11.27 -1.92
N ILE A 116 -5.96 -10.98 -3.16
CA ILE A 116 -6.33 -9.62 -3.60
C ILE A 116 -7.58 -9.10 -2.90
N VAL A 117 -8.63 -9.93 -2.77
CA VAL A 117 -9.92 -9.50 -2.22
C VAL A 117 -9.79 -9.06 -0.75
N PRO A 118 -9.18 -9.84 0.15
CA PRO A 118 -8.90 -9.39 1.52
C PRO A 118 -8.08 -8.09 1.57
N PHE A 119 -7.09 -7.93 0.69
CA PHE A 119 -6.28 -6.72 0.63
C PHE A 119 -7.07 -5.47 0.20
N LEU A 120 -7.95 -5.60 -0.78
CA LEU A 120 -8.82 -4.50 -1.23
C LEU A 120 -9.84 -4.13 -0.14
N LEU A 121 -10.51 -5.12 0.45
CA LEU A 121 -11.46 -4.90 1.55
C LEU A 121 -10.78 -4.25 2.76
N TYR A 122 -9.57 -4.73 3.08
CA TYR A 122 -8.74 -4.12 4.09
C TYR A 122 -8.47 -2.65 3.78
N SER A 123 -7.96 -2.35 2.59
CA SER A 123 -7.62 -0.99 2.17
C SER A 123 -8.83 -0.05 2.27
N LEU A 124 -10.02 -0.53 1.91
CA LEU A 124 -11.27 0.22 2.05
C LEU A 124 -11.61 0.55 3.51
N ILE A 125 -11.54 -0.44 4.41
CA ILE A 125 -11.82 -0.26 5.85
C ILE A 125 -10.71 0.60 6.49
N PHE A 126 -9.46 0.37 6.10
CA PHE A 126 -8.28 1.08 6.54
C PHE A 126 -7.26 1.15 5.39
N PRO A 127 -6.94 2.33 4.83
CA PRO A 127 -7.16 3.68 5.37
C PRO A 127 -8.45 4.40 4.96
N GLY A 128 -9.24 3.88 4.00
CA GLY A 128 -10.34 4.63 3.37
C GLY A 128 -11.38 5.18 4.36
N ALA A 129 -11.95 4.32 5.20
CA ALA A 129 -12.94 4.73 6.20
C ALA A 129 -12.35 5.66 7.28
N VAL A 130 -11.08 5.45 7.68
CA VAL A 130 -10.40 6.32 8.66
C VAL A 130 -10.29 7.75 8.15
N VAL A 131 -9.90 7.93 6.88
CA VAL A 131 -9.86 9.25 6.26
C VAL A 131 -11.23 9.90 6.21
N LEU A 132 -12.27 9.13 5.84
CA LEU A 132 -13.64 9.65 5.80
C LEU A 132 -14.11 10.13 7.18
N ILE A 133 -13.92 9.31 8.21
CA ILE A 133 -14.28 9.65 9.58
C ILE A 133 -13.49 10.89 10.03
N ALA A 134 -12.19 10.94 9.75
CA ALA A 134 -11.35 12.07 10.14
C ALA A 134 -11.78 13.38 9.45
N LEU A 135 -12.12 13.36 8.16
CA LEU A 135 -12.60 14.54 7.44
C LEU A 135 -13.97 15.01 7.94
N HIS A 136 -14.89 14.08 8.24
CA HIS A 136 -16.17 14.42 8.84
C HIS A 136 -16.03 14.96 10.26
N ALA A 137 -15.17 14.37 11.09
CA ALA A 137 -14.87 14.86 12.42
C ALA A 137 -14.24 16.27 12.38
N ALA A 138 -13.28 16.49 11.47
CA ALA A 138 -12.69 17.81 11.27
C ALA A 138 -13.74 18.85 10.82
N SER A 139 -14.62 18.48 9.89
CA SER A 139 -15.74 19.32 9.46
C SER A 139 -16.68 19.66 10.62
N LEU A 140 -17.03 18.67 11.46
CA LEU A 140 -17.87 18.87 12.64
C LEU A 140 -17.21 19.83 13.65
N VAL A 141 -15.91 19.67 13.90
CA VAL A 141 -15.16 20.53 14.83
C VAL A 141 -15.07 21.97 14.32
N VAL A 142 -14.89 22.16 13.01
CA VAL A 142 -14.69 23.50 12.43
C VAL A 142 -16.01 24.23 12.18
N ASN A 143 -17.05 23.53 11.72
CA ASN A 143 -18.31 24.16 11.30
C ASN A 143 -19.49 23.91 12.25
N GLY A 144 -19.32 23.07 13.28
CA GLY A 144 -20.41 22.65 14.17
C GLY A 144 -21.36 21.62 13.53
N PHE A 145 -22.39 21.21 14.28
CA PHE A 145 -23.32 20.15 13.88
C PHE A 145 -24.16 20.52 12.65
N GLU A 146 -24.54 21.80 12.49
CA GLU A 146 -25.41 22.26 11.40
C GLU A 146 -24.78 22.12 10.01
N TYR A 147 -23.45 22.15 9.93
CA TYR A 147 -22.68 22.07 8.68
C TYR A 147 -21.67 20.91 8.67
N ALA A 148 -21.81 19.93 9.55
CA ALA A 148 -20.86 18.81 9.67
C ALA A 148 -20.71 17.99 8.38
N LEU A 149 -21.76 17.93 7.56
CA LEU A 149 -21.79 17.21 6.28
C LEU A 149 -21.50 18.09 5.06
N TYR A 150 -21.20 19.37 5.27
CA TYR A 150 -20.92 20.32 4.21
C TYR A 150 -19.82 21.29 4.64
N TRP A 151 -18.60 21.09 4.12
CA TRP A 151 -17.46 21.94 4.47
C TRP A 151 -16.91 22.69 3.26
N GLN A 152 -17.35 23.93 3.12
CA GLN A 152 -16.82 24.87 2.14
C GLN A 152 -15.56 25.56 2.67
N MET A 153 -14.57 25.77 1.80
CA MET A 153 -13.34 26.46 2.17
C MET A 153 -12.68 27.15 0.97
N PRO A 154 -11.73 28.09 1.19
CA PRO A 154 -10.97 28.68 0.11
C PRO A 154 -10.18 27.62 -0.69
N LEU A 155 -10.06 27.83 -2.02
CA LEU A 155 -9.43 26.88 -2.95
C LEU A 155 -8.07 26.36 -2.46
N LYS A 156 -7.21 27.24 -1.94
CA LYS A 156 -5.89 26.86 -1.42
C LYS A 156 -5.98 25.83 -0.28
N ARG A 157 -6.92 26.01 0.66
CA ARG A 157 -7.13 25.07 1.77
C ARG A 157 -7.77 23.78 1.28
N TYR A 158 -8.72 23.88 0.36
CA TYR A 158 -9.36 22.72 -0.28
C TYR A 158 -8.32 21.81 -0.93
N LEU A 159 -7.46 22.36 -1.79
CA LEU A 159 -6.41 21.60 -2.48
C LEU A 159 -5.44 20.96 -1.48
N ALA A 160 -5.03 21.69 -0.43
CA ALA A 160 -4.12 21.16 0.58
C ALA A 160 -4.72 19.95 1.34
N TRP A 161 -5.97 20.06 1.81
CA TRP A 161 -6.66 18.95 2.45
C TRP A 161 -6.85 17.77 1.51
N THR A 162 -7.20 18.04 0.25
CA THR A 162 -7.40 17.00 -0.76
C THR A 162 -6.12 16.24 -1.07
N MET A 163 -4.99 16.93 -1.19
CA MET A 163 -3.68 16.29 -1.36
C MET A 163 -3.26 15.51 -0.11
N LEU A 164 -3.50 16.06 1.09
CA LEU A 164 -3.12 15.43 2.34
C LEU A 164 -3.80 14.08 2.54
N TRP A 165 -5.11 14.00 2.37
CA TRP A 165 -5.81 12.72 2.59
C TRP A 165 -5.45 11.68 1.52
N ARG A 166 -5.23 12.11 0.27
CA ARG A 166 -4.75 11.23 -0.81
C ARG A 166 -3.35 10.67 -0.49
N LEU A 167 -2.46 11.50 0.04
CA LEU A 167 -1.13 11.08 0.49
C LEU A 167 -1.22 10.07 1.64
N VAL A 168 -2.09 10.29 2.64
CA VAL A 168 -2.30 9.35 3.74
C VAL A 168 -2.73 7.98 3.22
N ILE A 169 -3.74 7.95 2.34
CA ILE A 169 -4.23 6.69 1.76
C ILE A 169 -3.12 5.98 1.00
N THR A 170 -2.41 6.71 0.14
CA THR A 170 -1.30 6.17 -0.65
C THR A 170 -0.23 5.58 0.23
N THR A 171 0.17 6.30 1.28
CA THR A 171 1.20 5.85 2.22
C THR A 171 0.78 4.58 2.94
N CYS A 172 -0.42 4.54 3.50
CA CYS A 172 -0.92 3.37 4.24
C CYS A 172 -1.06 2.14 3.34
N VAL A 173 -1.66 2.29 2.15
CA VAL A 173 -1.85 1.19 1.19
C VAL A 173 -0.51 0.65 0.70
N PHE A 174 0.40 1.55 0.30
CA PHE A 174 1.71 1.16 -0.23
C PHE A 174 2.57 0.48 0.85
N THR A 175 2.61 1.04 2.06
CA THR A 175 3.33 0.45 3.20
C THR A 175 2.80 -0.93 3.54
N THR A 176 1.48 -1.08 3.68
CA THR A 176 0.87 -2.37 4.03
C THR A 176 1.16 -3.42 2.97
N ASN A 177 0.98 -3.08 1.69
CA ASN A 177 1.25 -3.99 0.59
C ASN A 177 2.73 -4.40 0.54
N TYR A 178 3.64 -3.45 0.76
CA TYR A 178 5.07 -3.72 0.73
C TYR A 178 5.51 -4.63 1.89
N LEU A 179 5.03 -4.37 3.11
CA LEU A 179 5.28 -5.25 4.26
C LEU A 179 4.69 -6.64 4.05
N ALA A 180 3.47 -6.72 3.52
CA ALA A 180 2.85 -7.99 3.19
C ALA A 180 3.67 -8.74 2.12
N ALA A 181 4.24 -8.04 1.13
CA ALA A 181 5.13 -8.64 0.13
C ALA A 181 6.42 -9.22 0.70
N HIS A 182 6.83 -8.78 1.89
CA HIS A 182 7.98 -9.33 2.59
C HIS A 182 7.63 -10.54 3.48
N ASN A 183 6.38 -11.01 3.45
CA ASN A 183 5.97 -12.19 4.19
C ASN A 183 6.70 -13.45 3.68
N PRO A 184 7.43 -14.17 4.54
CA PRO A 184 8.29 -15.28 4.14
C PRO A 184 7.53 -16.54 3.74
N THR A 185 6.22 -16.62 4.04
CA THR A 185 5.38 -17.80 3.75
C THR A 185 4.77 -17.79 2.35
N GLN A 186 5.03 -16.76 1.55
CA GLN A 186 4.57 -16.71 0.16
C GLN A 186 5.27 -17.80 -0.65
N SER A 187 4.51 -18.52 -1.48
CA SER A 187 4.98 -19.68 -2.24
C SER A 187 6.21 -19.37 -3.08
N VAL A 188 6.24 -18.17 -3.70
CA VAL A 188 7.35 -17.68 -4.52
C VAL A 188 8.69 -17.53 -3.77
N LEU A 189 8.67 -17.51 -2.43
CA LEU A 189 9.85 -17.37 -1.57
C LEU A 189 10.24 -18.66 -0.86
N VAL A 190 9.47 -19.73 -1.04
CA VAL A 190 9.78 -21.06 -0.50
C VAL A 190 10.51 -21.84 -1.59
N PRO A 191 11.77 -22.27 -1.37
CA PRO A 191 12.47 -23.10 -2.35
C PRO A 191 11.68 -24.39 -2.59
N SER A 192 11.31 -24.66 -3.84
CA SER A 192 10.72 -25.93 -4.24
C SER A 192 11.77 -27.04 -4.04
N ALA A 193 11.41 -28.09 -3.30
CA ALA A 193 12.30 -29.23 -3.02
C ALA A 193 12.71 -30.05 -4.28
N GLU A 194 12.25 -29.68 -5.47
CA GLU A 194 12.39 -30.47 -6.71
C GLU A 194 13.64 -30.15 -7.55
N SER A 195 14.69 -29.54 -6.97
CA SER A 195 15.91 -29.21 -7.75
C SER A 195 17.23 -29.79 -7.24
N ASP A 196 17.21 -30.65 -6.21
CA ASP A 196 18.43 -31.31 -5.70
C ASP A 196 18.55 -32.81 -6.02
N ASP A 197 17.57 -33.42 -6.70
CA ASP A 197 17.54 -34.88 -6.93
C ASP A 197 17.99 -35.33 -8.33
N THR A 198 18.80 -34.56 -9.08
CA THR A 198 19.33 -35.06 -10.36
C THR A 198 20.75 -34.61 -10.71
N GLN A 199 21.69 -34.79 -9.79
CA GLN A 199 23.09 -35.06 -10.17
C GLN A 199 23.68 -36.11 -9.25
N GLN A 200 23.24 -37.37 -9.39
CA GLN A 200 24.13 -38.49 -9.08
C GLN A 200 25.25 -38.49 -10.13
N PRO A 201 26.53 -38.37 -9.74
CA PRO A 201 27.60 -38.80 -10.60
C PRO A 201 27.53 -40.33 -10.65
N GLN A 202 27.14 -40.90 -11.79
CA GLN A 202 27.38 -42.32 -12.04
C GLN A 202 28.90 -42.55 -12.04
N SER A 203 29.38 -42.95 -10.88
CA SER A 203 30.64 -43.66 -10.71
C SER A 203 30.65 -44.90 -11.59
N ARG A 204 31.49 -44.87 -12.62
CA ARG A 204 32.50 -45.91 -12.94
C ARG A 204 32.10 -47.38 -12.67
N LYS A 205 31.89 -48.11 -13.76
CA LYS A 205 32.31 -49.51 -14.02
C LYS A 205 32.78 -49.48 -15.48
N GLU A 206 34.06 -49.58 -15.86
CA GLU A 206 35.00 -50.70 -15.64
C GLU A 206 34.27 -52.03 -15.67
N ASP A 207 33.98 -52.52 -16.88
CA ASP A 207 34.69 -53.65 -17.51
C ASP A 207 34.47 -53.67 -19.03
#